data_AF-A0A522PNG4-F1
#
_entry.id   AF-A0A522PNG4-F1
#
_cell.length_a   1.000
_cell.length_b   1.000
_cell.length_c   1.000
_cell.angle_alpha   90.00
_cell.angle_beta   90.00
_cell.angle_gamma   90.00
#
_symmetry.space_group_name_H-M   'P 1'
#
loop_
_entity.id
_entity.type
_entity.pdbx_description
1 polymer ?
#
loop_
_entity_poly.entity_id
_entity_poly.type
_entity_poly.pdbx_seq_one_letter_code
_entity_poly.pdbx_strand_id
1 'polypeptide(L)'
;LPGECLLTLAFGRGVLSCYQGVNFSVPLRGQILDAVSNRAGVEQRRLPSAMQVFLDSPMAISATEIYRRHLDAFSPETVRLLTEGRDPFAVPGLHVTREAAESEAIDDLSGGAIIMAGSGMATGGRIRRHLQRHLWRPECAVVFVGYAAAGTLARLIIDGAKHVRLFGDDVRVQASIHTINGFSAHADQGELLAWRERMQPARTILVHGDEQVMRTFAGRLPGARADMPGPGDALEL
;
A
#
# COMPACT_ATOMS: atom_id res chain seq x y z
N LEU A 1 0.71 -14.14 -17.51
CA LEU A 1 -0.61 -13.60 -17.92
C LEU A 1 -0.46 -13.12 -19.36
N PRO A 2 -1.02 -13.82 -20.36
CA PRO A 2 -0.85 -13.47 -21.77
C PRO A 2 -1.76 -12.28 -22.13
N GLY A 3 -1.18 -11.25 -22.75
CA GLY A 3 -1.88 -10.28 -23.62
C GLY A 3 -2.71 -9.17 -22.99
N GLU A 4 -3.40 -9.40 -21.88
CA GLU A 4 -4.44 -8.49 -21.38
C GLU A 4 -4.39 -8.38 -19.86
N CYS A 5 -3.81 -7.29 -19.32
CA CYS A 5 -4.15 -6.79 -17.98
C CYS A 5 -3.42 -5.48 -17.68
N LEU A 6 -4.15 -4.38 -17.58
CA LEU A 6 -3.66 -3.17 -16.95
C LEU A 6 -3.81 -3.36 -15.43
N LEU A 7 -2.69 -3.48 -14.72
CA LEU A 7 -2.69 -3.75 -13.28
C LEU A 7 -2.61 -2.42 -12.52
N THR A 8 -3.73 -1.93 -11.99
CA THR A 8 -3.77 -0.69 -11.21
C THR A 8 -3.59 -1.01 -9.72
N LEU A 9 -2.48 -0.57 -9.15
CA LEU A 9 -2.10 -0.73 -7.74
C LEU A 9 -2.47 0.52 -6.93
N ALA A 10 -3.35 0.34 -5.95
CA ALA A 10 -3.67 1.34 -4.94
C ALA A 10 -2.83 1.09 -3.69
N PHE A 11 -1.96 2.06 -3.33
CA PHE A 11 -1.01 1.88 -2.23
C PHE A 11 -1.21 2.90 -1.10
N GLY A 12 -1.23 2.43 0.14
CA GLY A 12 -1.38 3.26 1.35
C GLY A 12 -0.11 4.01 1.73
N ARG A 13 -0.21 4.90 2.73
CA ARG A 13 0.94 5.63 3.31
C ARG A 13 2.09 4.70 3.75
N GLY A 14 1.77 3.48 4.20
CA GLY A 14 2.76 2.48 4.62
C GLY A 14 3.48 1.75 3.48
N VAL A 15 2.95 1.76 2.26
CA VAL A 15 3.56 1.01 1.14
C VAL A 15 4.80 1.72 0.61
N LEU A 16 4.87 3.05 0.72
CA LEU A 16 6.11 3.78 0.50
C LEU A 16 7.18 3.25 1.46
N SER A 17 6.86 3.10 2.75
CA SER A 17 7.75 2.54 3.78
C SER A 17 8.22 1.11 3.46
N CYS A 18 7.34 0.24 2.93
CA CYS A 18 7.68 -1.13 2.53
C CYS A 18 8.50 -1.20 1.23
N TYR A 19 8.30 -0.26 0.31
CA TYR A 19 9.18 -0.06 -0.85
C TYR A 19 10.54 0.50 -0.43
N GLN A 20 10.60 1.14 0.74
CA GLN A 20 11.70 1.93 1.27
C GLN A 20 12.51 1.22 2.35
N GLY A 21 12.43 -0.12 2.51
CA GLY A 21 13.38 -0.85 3.37
C GLY A 21 13.47 -0.36 4.82
N VAL A 22 12.42 0.30 5.34
CA VAL A 22 12.32 0.66 6.75
C VAL A 22 11.90 -0.60 7.49
N ASN A 23 12.86 -1.22 8.17
CA ASN A 23 12.73 -2.52 8.83
C ASN A 23 11.49 -2.60 9.74
N PHE A 24 10.54 -3.46 9.37
CA PHE A 24 9.75 -4.24 10.32
C PHE A 24 9.70 -5.68 9.82
N SER A 25 10.10 -6.61 10.70
CA SER A 25 10.30 -8.04 10.40
C SER A 25 8.98 -8.73 10.14
N VAL A 26 8.60 -8.92 8.88
CA VAL A 26 7.61 -9.94 8.53
C VAL A 26 8.09 -10.74 7.31
N PRO A 27 8.43 -12.02 7.47
CA PRO A 27 8.67 -12.90 6.34
C PRO A 27 7.30 -13.33 5.79
N LEU A 28 7.04 -13.17 4.49
CA LEU A 28 5.99 -13.79 3.61
C LEU A 28 5.58 -12.74 2.54
N ARG A 29 5.50 -12.96 1.22
CA ARG A 29 5.71 -14.08 0.30
C ARG A 29 6.04 -13.50 -1.08
N GLY A 30 7.18 -13.91 -1.66
CA GLY A 30 7.76 -13.39 -2.91
C GLY A 30 7.04 -13.80 -4.19
N GLN A 31 5.81 -13.33 -4.41
CA GLN A 31 5.16 -13.39 -5.73
C GLN A 31 4.56 -12.06 -6.14
N ILE A 32 4.03 -11.28 -5.19
CA ILE A 32 3.55 -9.92 -5.48
C ILE A 32 4.62 -8.87 -5.15
N LEU A 33 5.53 -9.18 -4.21
CA LEU A 33 6.77 -8.42 -4.01
C LEU A 33 7.62 -8.38 -5.30
N ASP A 34 7.65 -9.48 -6.04
CA ASP A 34 8.27 -9.59 -7.37
C ASP A 34 7.57 -8.72 -8.42
N ALA A 35 6.26 -8.52 -8.29
CA ALA A 35 5.43 -7.77 -9.24
C ALA A 35 5.41 -6.26 -8.96
N VAL A 36 5.42 -5.86 -7.69
CA VAL A 36 5.45 -4.46 -7.25
C VAL A 36 6.87 -3.90 -7.36
N SER A 37 7.90 -4.70 -7.10
CA SER A 37 9.30 -4.27 -7.24
C SER A 37 9.86 -4.36 -8.67
N ASN A 38 9.16 -5.07 -9.58
CA ASN A 38 9.52 -5.44 -10.97
C ASN A 38 10.88 -6.15 -11.16
N ARG A 39 11.88 -5.88 -10.32
CA ARG A 39 13.26 -6.34 -10.48
C ARG A 39 13.38 -7.85 -10.32
N ALA A 40 12.92 -8.41 -9.21
CA ALA A 40 12.92 -9.85 -9.00
C ALA A 40 11.98 -10.57 -9.99
N GLY A 41 10.83 -9.99 -10.33
CA GLY A 41 9.90 -10.54 -11.31
C GLY A 41 10.45 -10.59 -12.74
N VAL A 42 11.17 -9.55 -13.18
CA VAL A 42 11.81 -9.50 -14.50
C VAL A 42 13.10 -10.33 -14.52
N GLU A 43 13.94 -10.26 -13.49
CA GLU A 43 15.16 -11.06 -13.34
C GLU A 43 14.85 -12.57 -13.32
N GLN A 44 13.72 -12.97 -12.71
CA GLN A 44 13.21 -14.35 -12.69
C GLN A 44 12.27 -14.69 -13.87
N ARG A 45 12.09 -13.80 -14.85
CA ARG A 45 11.20 -13.95 -16.03
C ARG A 45 9.73 -14.23 -15.71
N ARG A 46 9.26 -13.86 -14.52
CA ARG A 46 7.86 -13.98 -14.08
C ARG A 46 7.00 -12.82 -14.62
N LEU A 47 7.63 -11.69 -14.94
CA LEU A 47 7.01 -10.57 -15.63
C LEU A 47 7.65 -10.33 -17.01
N PRO A 48 6.89 -9.87 -18.02
CA PRO A 48 7.45 -9.46 -19.30
C PRO A 48 8.47 -8.34 -19.10
N SER A 49 9.64 -8.45 -19.73
CA SER A 49 10.68 -7.40 -19.68
C SER A 49 10.24 -6.08 -20.31
N ALA A 50 9.21 -6.10 -21.17
CA ALA A 50 8.60 -4.93 -21.78
C ALA A 50 7.46 -4.31 -20.95
N MET A 51 7.20 -4.81 -19.74
CA MET A 51 6.15 -4.28 -18.86
C MET A 51 6.49 -2.84 -18.46
N GLN A 52 5.59 -1.92 -18.77
CA GLN A 52 5.71 -0.52 -18.35
C GLN A 52 5.20 -0.36 -16.92
N VAL A 53 5.90 0.41 -16.09
CA VAL A 53 5.52 0.69 -14.71
C VAL A 53 5.36 2.19 -14.54
N PHE A 54 4.21 2.67 -14.09
CA PHE A 54 3.94 4.08 -13.90
C PHE A 54 3.81 4.40 -12.41
N LEU A 55 4.57 5.37 -11.92
CA LEU A 55 4.37 5.98 -10.61
C LEU A 55 3.56 7.27 -10.79
N ASP A 56 2.25 7.16 -10.63
CA ASP A 56 1.29 8.23 -10.89
C ASP A 56 0.77 8.87 -9.59
N SER A 57 1.70 9.43 -8.84
CA SER A 57 1.39 10.18 -7.61
C SER A 57 2.48 11.20 -7.34
N PRO A 58 2.22 12.51 -7.55
CA PRO A 58 3.21 13.56 -7.27
C PRO A 58 3.75 13.48 -5.84
N MET A 59 2.88 13.15 -4.87
CA MET A 59 3.26 12.94 -3.48
C MET A 59 4.22 11.77 -3.31
N ALA A 60 3.93 10.61 -3.93
CA ALA A 60 4.81 9.44 -3.84
C ALA A 60 6.17 9.70 -4.52
N ILE A 61 6.17 10.41 -5.64
CA ILE A 61 7.39 10.81 -6.35
C ILE A 61 8.25 11.70 -5.45
N SER A 62 7.67 12.78 -4.92
CA SER A 62 8.38 13.70 -4.03
C SER A 62 8.87 13.01 -2.76
N ALA A 63 8.07 12.12 -2.17
CA ALA A 63 8.49 11.36 -1.02
C ALA A 63 9.67 10.42 -1.37
N THR A 64 9.63 9.67 -2.47
CA THR A 64 10.75 8.85 -2.93
C THR A 64 12.03 9.67 -3.11
N GLU A 65 11.94 10.89 -3.67
CA GLU A 65 13.09 11.79 -3.80
C GLU A 65 13.65 12.27 -2.46
N ILE A 66 12.79 12.55 -1.48
CA ILE A 66 13.21 12.89 -0.11
C ILE A 66 13.94 11.69 0.50
N TYR A 67 13.36 10.50 0.45
CA TYR A 67 13.97 9.30 1.00
C TYR A 67 15.36 9.03 0.41
N ARG A 68 15.54 9.16 -0.91
CA ARG A 68 16.86 8.99 -1.56
C ARG A 68 17.95 9.94 -1.05
N ARG A 69 17.58 11.07 -0.43
CA ARG A 69 18.53 12.04 0.16
C ARG A 69 18.87 11.74 1.63
N HIS A 70 18.12 10.84 2.28
CA HIS A 70 18.25 10.52 3.70
C HIS A 70 18.66 9.06 3.89
N LEU A 71 19.88 8.73 3.45
CA LEU A 71 20.44 7.37 3.60
C LEU A 71 20.51 6.92 5.07
N ASP A 72 20.65 7.87 5.99
CA ASP A 72 20.69 7.69 7.44
C ASP A 72 19.37 7.16 8.03
N ALA A 73 18.25 7.33 7.33
CA ALA A 73 16.94 6.85 7.76
C ALA A 73 16.66 5.39 7.36
N PHE A 74 17.55 4.75 6.61
CA PHE A 74 17.37 3.38 6.13
C PHE A 74 18.06 2.34 7.00
N SER A 75 17.62 1.08 6.88
CA SER A 75 18.36 -0.05 7.44
C SER A 75 19.76 -0.17 6.83
N PRO A 76 20.76 -0.66 7.57
CA PRO A 76 22.11 -0.86 7.04
C PRO A 76 22.15 -1.72 5.77
N GLU A 77 21.25 -2.69 5.65
CA GLU A 77 21.10 -3.52 4.44
C GLU A 77 20.66 -2.70 3.23
N THR A 78 19.66 -1.83 3.40
CA THR A 78 19.15 -0.97 2.32
C THR A 78 20.20 0.05 1.88
N VAL A 79 20.93 0.64 2.84
CA VAL A 79 22.07 1.53 2.54
C VAL A 79 23.11 0.80 1.71
N ARG A 80 23.46 -0.44 2.09
CA ARG A 80 24.41 -1.25 1.34
C ARG A 80 23.96 -1.47 -0.11
N LEU A 81 22.71 -1.87 -0.33
CA LEU A 81 22.15 -2.04 -1.68
C LEU A 81 22.24 -0.77 -2.51
N LEU A 82 21.89 0.38 -1.94
CA LEU A 82 21.98 1.68 -2.59
C LEU A 82 23.43 2.03 -2.96
N THR A 83 24.38 1.81 -2.05
CA THR A 83 25.81 2.10 -2.29
C THR A 83 26.47 1.16 -3.31
N GLU A 84 25.98 -0.08 -3.44
CA GLU A 84 26.45 -1.08 -4.42
C GLU A 84 25.79 -0.88 -5.81
N GLY A 85 25.05 0.21 -6.03
CA GLY A 85 24.36 0.49 -7.29
C GLY A 85 23.12 -0.39 -7.53
N ARG A 86 22.67 -1.13 -6.50
CA ARG A 86 21.45 -1.94 -6.52
C ARG A 86 20.28 -1.18 -5.94
N ASP A 87 20.01 -0.01 -6.51
CA ASP A 87 18.96 0.89 -6.02
C ASP A 87 17.57 0.20 -6.07
N PRO A 88 16.88 0.02 -4.93
CA PRO A 88 15.55 -0.59 -4.87
C PRO A 88 14.46 0.31 -5.50
N PHE A 89 14.72 1.60 -5.68
CA PHE A 89 13.82 2.54 -6.36
C PHE A 89 14.01 2.57 -7.88
N ALA A 90 15.12 2.02 -8.39
CA ALA A 90 15.43 1.99 -9.82
C ALA A 90 14.83 0.75 -10.49
N VAL A 91 13.51 0.80 -10.65
CA VAL A 91 12.71 -0.25 -11.26
C VAL A 91 12.84 -0.19 -12.79
N PRO A 92 13.17 -1.30 -13.48
CA PRO A 92 13.17 -1.32 -14.94
C PRO A 92 11.79 -0.93 -15.52
N GLY A 93 11.77 -0.09 -16.54
CA GLY A 93 10.52 0.37 -17.17
C GLY A 93 9.68 1.34 -16.32
N LEU A 94 10.28 1.96 -15.28
CA LEU A 94 9.59 2.94 -14.45
C LEU A 94 9.49 4.31 -15.13
N HIS A 95 8.26 4.78 -15.26
CA HIS A 95 7.86 6.10 -15.71
C HIS A 95 7.29 6.88 -14.53
N VAL A 96 7.84 8.05 -14.28
CA VAL A 96 7.41 8.94 -13.20
C VAL A 96 6.52 10.02 -13.81
N THR A 97 5.24 10.08 -13.43
CA THR A 97 4.27 11.02 -14.01
C THR A 97 3.92 12.13 -13.03
N ARG A 98 4.41 13.34 -13.32
CA ARG A 98 4.20 14.51 -12.45
C ARG A 98 3.02 15.34 -12.93
N GLU A 99 2.85 15.44 -14.24
CA GLU A 99 1.84 16.29 -14.84
C GLU A 99 0.49 15.59 -14.96
N ALA A 100 -0.58 16.38 -14.96
CA ALA A 100 -1.92 15.84 -15.15
C ALA A 100 -2.05 15.17 -16.53
N ALA A 101 -1.58 15.82 -17.60
CA ALA A 101 -1.67 15.29 -18.96
C ALA A 101 -0.98 13.91 -19.12
N GLU A 102 0.14 13.68 -18.43
CA GLU A 102 0.82 12.38 -18.41
C GLU A 102 -0.04 11.31 -17.73
N SER A 103 -0.69 11.66 -16.61
CA SER A 103 -1.65 10.80 -15.91
C SER A 103 -2.84 10.44 -16.81
N GLU A 104 -3.36 11.40 -17.57
CA GLU A 104 -4.48 11.17 -18.48
C GLU A 104 -4.11 10.22 -19.62
N ALA A 105 -2.91 10.37 -20.20
CA ALA A 105 -2.43 9.50 -21.26
C ALA A 105 -2.25 8.03 -20.83
N ILE A 106 -2.04 7.78 -19.53
CA ILE A 106 -1.97 6.42 -18.98
C ILE A 106 -3.33 5.70 -19.11
N ASP A 107 -4.45 6.42 -18.99
CA ASP A 107 -5.79 5.81 -19.04
C ASP A 107 -6.12 5.21 -20.42
N ASP A 108 -5.47 5.70 -21.47
CA ASP A 108 -5.68 5.25 -22.85
C ASP A 108 -4.92 3.94 -23.16
N LEU A 109 -4.14 3.42 -22.20
CA LEU A 109 -3.42 2.16 -22.37
C LEU A 109 -4.39 0.97 -22.41
N SER A 110 -4.28 0.18 -23.47
CA SER A 110 -5.07 -1.04 -23.66
C SER A 110 -4.58 -2.21 -22.80
N GLY A 111 -3.31 -2.24 -22.39
CA GLY A 111 -2.75 -3.25 -21.49
C GLY A 111 -1.23 -3.19 -21.36
N GLY A 112 -0.64 -4.16 -20.66
CA GLY A 112 0.82 -4.30 -20.56
C GLY A 112 1.50 -3.24 -19.69
N ALA A 113 0.76 -2.68 -18.73
CA ALA A 113 1.29 -1.72 -17.78
C ALA A 113 0.81 -1.96 -16.35
N ILE A 114 1.67 -1.56 -15.42
CA ILE A 114 1.41 -1.47 -13.99
C ILE A 114 1.29 0.01 -13.63
N ILE A 115 0.19 0.40 -13.00
CA ILE A 115 -0.05 1.79 -12.59
C ILE A 115 -0.09 1.86 -11.08
N MET A 116 0.89 2.50 -10.47
CA MET A 116 0.93 2.76 -9.04
C MET A 116 0.36 4.17 -8.81
N ALA A 117 -0.84 4.24 -8.25
CA ALA A 117 -1.49 5.51 -7.93
C ALA A 117 -2.01 5.55 -6.49
N GLY A 118 -1.84 6.72 -5.87
CA GLY A 118 -2.40 7.02 -4.55
C GLY A 118 -3.79 7.67 -4.65
N SER A 119 -4.60 7.61 -3.60
CA SER A 119 -4.34 7.09 -2.24
C SER A 119 -4.77 5.63 -2.03
N GLY A 120 -4.10 4.89 -1.15
CA GLY A 120 -4.39 3.46 -0.91
C GLY A 120 -5.78 3.11 -0.40
N MET A 121 -6.48 4.07 0.23
CA MET A 121 -7.89 3.91 0.61
C MET A 121 -8.87 4.39 -0.47
N ALA A 122 -8.36 4.84 -1.62
CA ALA A 122 -9.10 5.41 -2.74
C ALA A 122 -10.06 6.56 -2.36
N THR A 123 -9.73 7.31 -1.30
CA THR A 123 -10.54 8.46 -0.85
C THR A 123 -10.29 9.72 -1.69
N GLY A 124 -9.12 9.80 -2.31
CA GLY A 124 -8.71 10.91 -3.18
C GLY A 124 -7.49 10.56 -4.02
N GLY A 125 -7.05 11.54 -4.82
CA GLY A 125 -5.90 11.40 -5.71
C GLY A 125 -6.23 10.76 -7.06
N ARG A 126 -5.18 10.53 -7.87
CA ARG A 126 -5.28 10.03 -9.24
C ARG A 126 -5.84 8.60 -9.32
N ILE A 127 -5.73 7.81 -8.26
CA ILE A 127 -6.32 6.46 -8.20
C ILE A 127 -7.81 6.43 -8.51
N ARG A 128 -8.57 7.47 -8.10
CA ARG A 128 -10.01 7.50 -8.34
C ARG A 128 -10.34 7.56 -9.83
N ARG A 129 -9.52 8.28 -10.59
CA ARG A 129 -9.64 8.38 -12.05
C ARG A 129 -9.28 7.05 -12.72
N HIS A 130 -8.15 6.44 -12.34
CA HIS A 130 -7.78 5.10 -12.81
C HIS A 130 -8.87 4.06 -12.51
N LEU A 131 -9.45 4.08 -11.31
CA LEU A 131 -10.58 3.21 -10.97
C LEU A 131 -11.81 3.50 -11.86
N GLN A 132 -12.15 4.76 -12.11
CA GLN A 132 -13.27 5.09 -13.00
C GLN A 132 -13.04 4.53 -14.41
N ARG A 133 -11.80 4.59 -14.90
CA ARG A 133 -11.43 4.15 -16.26
C ARG A 133 -11.26 2.64 -16.41
N HIS A 134 -10.82 1.94 -15.36
CA HIS A 134 -10.39 0.55 -15.49
C HIS A 134 -11.21 -0.45 -14.69
N LEU A 135 -11.97 -0.04 -13.68
CA LEU A 135 -12.67 -0.97 -12.78
C LEU A 135 -13.77 -1.79 -13.47
N TRP A 136 -14.35 -1.27 -14.56
CA TRP A 136 -15.36 -1.94 -15.37
C TRP A 136 -14.77 -2.90 -16.42
N ARG A 137 -13.44 -2.91 -16.60
CA ARG A 137 -12.77 -3.75 -17.60
C ARG A 137 -12.44 -5.12 -16.98
N PRO A 138 -13.05 -6.23 -17.42
CA PRO A 138 -12.82 -7.56 -16.83
C PRO A 138 -11.40 -8.07 -17.04
N GLU A 139 -10.73 -7.58 -18.07
CA GLU A 139 -9.33 -7.86 -18.33
C GLU A 139 -8.39 -7.08 -17.42
N CYS A 140 -8.86 -6.16 -16.58
CA CYS A 140 -8.03 -5.43 -15.62
C CYS A 140 -8.00 -6.09 -14.24
N ALA A 141 -7.00 -5.71 -13.45
CA ALA A 141 -6.86 -6.14 -12.06
C ALA A 141 -6.52 -4.94 -11.18
N VAL A 142 -7.17 -4.88 -10.02
CA VAL A 142 -6.93 -3.87 -8.98
C VAL A 142 -6.38 -4.57 -7.75
N VAL A 143 -5.23 -4.09 -7.29
CA VAL A 143 -4.55 -4.66 -6.13
C VAL A 143 -4.45 -3.59 -5.05
N PHE A 144 -5.14 -3.81 -3.94
CA PHE A 144 -5.05 -2.97 -2.76
C PHE A 144 -3.94 -3.47 -1.84
N VAL A 145 -3.04 -2.56 -1.46
CA VAL A 145 -1.91 -2.89 -0.60
C VAL A 145 -2.04 -2.14 0.73
N GLY A 146 -2.11 -2.91 1.82
CA GLY A 146 -2.33 -2.42 3.18
C GLY A 146 -3.80 -2.44 3.62
N TYR A 147 -4.08 -1.76 4.73
CA TYR A 147 -5.41 -1.71 5.34
C TYR A 147 -6.33 -0.69 4.66
N ALA A 148 -7.61 -1.06 4.49
CA ALA A 148 -8.67 -0.18 4.00
C ALA A 148 -9.76 -0.01 5.07
N ALA A 149 -9.90 1.21 5.57
CA ALA A 149 -10.83 1.53 6.64
C ALA A 149 -12.30 1.42 6.20
N ALA A 150 -13.17 1.09 7.16
CA ALA A 150 -14.62 1.12 6.95
C ALA A 150 -15.08 2.48 6.40
N GLY A 151 -16.03 2.45 5.45
CA GLY A 151 -16.56 3.66 4.81
C GLY A 151 -15.70 4.23 3.68
N THR A 152 -14.52 3.66 3.40
CA THR A 152 -13.69 4.08 2.26
C THR A 152 -14.12 3.38 0.96
N LEU A 153 -13.84 4.03 -0.18
CA LEU A 153 -14.10 3.43 -1.49
C LEU A 153 -13.31 2.12 -1.68
N ALA A 154 -12.05 2.08 -1.25
CA ALA A 154 -11.25 0.86 -1.29
C ALA A 154 -11.93 -0.29 -0.53
N ARG A 155 -12.45 -0.01 0.69
CA ARG A 155 -13.15 -1.02 1.47
C ARG A 155 -14.40 -1.55 0.76
N LEU A 156 -15.22 -0.67 0.19
CA LEU A 156 -16.41 -1.07 -0.57
C LEU A 156 -16.06 -2.02 -1.73
N ILE A 157 -15.00 -1.70 -2.49
CA ILE A 157 -14.55 -2.54 -3.61
C ILE A 157 -14.02 -3.88 -3.11
N ILE A 158 -13.20 -3.89 -2.05
CA ILE A 158 -12.66 -5.10 -1.42
C ILE A 158 -13.79 -6.00 -0.88
N ASP A 159 -14.85 -5.42 -0.34
CA ASP A 159 -16.06 -6.12 0.13
C ASP A 159 -16.90 -6.74 -0.99
N GLY A 160 -16.51 -6.53 -2.25
CA GLY A 160 -17.16 -7.15 -3.40
C GLY A 160 -18.34 -6.36 -3.94
N ALA A 161 -18.39 -5.04 -3.70
CA ALA A 161 -19.36 -4.15 -4.34
C ALA A 161 -19.37 -4.37 -5.86
N LYS A 162 -20.57 -4.56 -6.43
CA LYS A 162 -20.74 -4.75 -7.88
C LYS A 162 -20.74 -3.45 -8.67
N HIS A 163 -20.99 -2.36 -7.98
CA HIS A 163 -21.15 -1.01 -8.50
C HIS A 163 -20.60 -0.03 -7.46
N VAL A 164 -19.90 1.00 -7.90
CA VAL A 164 -19.40 2.07 -7.04
C VAL A 164 -19.58 3.43 -7.72
N ARG A 165 -19.84 4.47 -6.92
CA ARG A 165 -20.01 5.84 -7.42
C ARG A 165 -18.64 6.54 -7.51
N LEU A 166 -18.23 6.93 -8.71
CA LEU A 166 -16.99 7.65 -8.97
C LEU A 166 -17.31 8.89 -9.83
N PHE A 167 -16.96 10.08 -9.35
CA PHE A 167 -17.20 11.37 -10.03
C PHE A 167 -18.65 11.62 -10.51
N GLY A 168 -19.63 11.01 -9.85
CA GLY A 168 -21.03 11.12 -10.27
C GLY A 168 -21.47 10.06 -11.29
N ASP A 169 -20.60 9.12 -11.64
CA ASP A 169 -20.93 7.98 -12.48
C ASP A 169 -21.04 6.70 -11.65
N ASP A 170 -21.96 5.83 -12.05
CA ASP A 170 -22.04 4.47 -11.52
C ASP A 170 -21.12 3.56 -12.34
N VAL A 171 -20.06 3.06 -11.70
CA VAL A 171 -19.02 2.25 -12.33
C VAL A 171 -19.19 0.80 -11.88
N ARG A 172 -19.44 -0.09 -12.85
CA ARG A 172 -19.50 -1.53 -12.61
C ARG A 172 -18.12 -2.07 -12.23
N VAL A 173 -18.08 -2.96 -11.26
CA VAL A 173 -16.86 -3.67 -10.84
C VAL A 173 -16.78 -5.00 -11.57
N GLN A 174 -15.96 -5.05 -12.62
CA GLN A 174 -15.68 -6.28 -13.38
C GLN A 174 -14.20 -6.68 -13.32
N ALA A 175 -13.31 -5.73 -13.06
CA ALA A 175 -11.90 -6.01 -12.82
C ALA A 175 -11.72 -6.97 -11.63
N SER A 176 -10.69 -7.81 -11.70
CA SER A 176 -10.36 -8.70 -10.58
C SER A 176 -9.78 -7.91 -9.41
N ILE A 177 -10.30 -8.15 -8.19
CA ILE A 177 -9.90 -7.41 -6.99
C ILE A 177 -9.03 -8.31 -6.11
N HIS A 178 -7.86 -7.80 -5.73
CA HIS A 178 -6.90 -8.50 -4.87
C HIS A 178 -6.49 -7.61 -3.70
N THR A 179 -6.09 -8.22 -2.59
CA THR A 179 -5.62 -7.49 -1.41
C THR A 179 -4.36 -8.13 -0.85
N ILE A 180 -3.40 -7.29 -0.46
CA ILE A 180 -2.15 -7.73 0.17
C ILE A 180 -1.98 -7.00 1.49
N ASN A 181 -2.19 -7.75 2.57
CA ASN A 181 -2.12 -7.22 3.94
C ASN A 181 -0.70 -7.24 4.52
N GLY A 182 0.24 -7.98 3.92
CA GLY A 182 1.60 -8.18 4.43
C GLY A 182 2.54 -6.98 4.29
N PHE A 183 2.10 -5.88 3.68
CA PHE A 183 2.87 -4.64 3.51
C PHE A 183 2.32 -3.49 4.37
N SER A 184 1.66 -3.83 5.47
CA SER A 184 1.28 -2.84 6.47
C SER A 184 2.53 -2.39 7.22
N ALA A 185 2.73 -1.08 7.39
CA ALA A 185 3.76 -0.54 8.27
C ALA A 185 3.37 -0.63 9.76
N HIS A 186 2.19 -1.20 10.06
CA HIS A 186 1.75 -1.44 11.43
C HIS A 186 2.30 -2.76 11.93
N ALA A 187 2.84 -2.75 13.14
CA ALA A 187 3.18 -3.95 13.88
C ALA A 187 1.94 -4.85 14.01
N ASP A 188 2.15 -6.15 13.82
CA ASP A 188 1.10 -7.12 14.05
C ASP A 188 0.80 -7.28 15.55
N GLN A 189 -0.25 -8.06 15.86
CA GLN A 189 -0.65 -8.27 17.25
C GLN A 189 0.46 -8.92 18.10
N GLY A 190 1.21 -9.86 17.55
CA GLY A 190 2.29 -10.54 18.27
C GLY A 190 3.45 -9.59 18.52
N GLU A 191 3.80 -8.78 17.54
CA GLU A 191 4.83 -7.74 17.66
C GLU A 191 4.46 -6.68 18.70
N LEU A 192 3.20 -6.23 18.73
CA LEU A 192 2.70 -5.28 19.74
C LEU A 192 2.72 -5.88 21.16
N LEU A 193 2.33 -7.15 21.30
CA LEU A 193 2.40 -7.86 22.59
C LEU A 193 3.86 -7.99 23.07
N ALA A 194 4.76 -8.44 22.19
CA ALA A 194 6.18 -8.58 22.50
C ALA A 194 6.87 -7.23 22.79
N TRP A 195 6.45 -6.15 22.11
CA TRP A 195 6.91 -4.80 22.43
C TRP A 195 6.44 -4.36 23.81
N ARG A 196 5.16 -4.52 24.13
CA ARG A 196 4.61 -4.19 25.44
C ARG A 196 5.26 -5.00 26.56
N GLU A 197 5.48 -6.30 26.36
CA GLU A 197 6.14 -7.17 27.34
C GLU A 197 7.55 -6.72 27.69
N ARG A 198 8.31 -6.23 26.72
CA ARG A 198 9.66 -5.66 26.96
C ARG A 198 9.62 -4.36 27.77
N MET A 199 8.59 -3.55 27.58
CA MET A 199 8.46 -2.25 28.27
C MET A 199 7.85 -2.37 29.67
N GLN A 200 7.11 -3.46 29.95
CA GLN A 200 6.39 -3.70 31.21
C GLN A 200 5.63 -2.49 31.78
N PRO A 201 4.82 -1.77 30.98
CA PRO A 201 4.16 -0.57 31.44
C PRO A 201 3.08 -0.89 32.49
N ALA A 202 2.96 -0.05 33.52
CA ALA A 202 1.91 -0.15 34.53
C ALA A 202 0.50 0.08 33.95
N ARG A 203 0.41 0.89 32.87
CA ARG A 203 -0.83 1.26 32.19
C ARG A 203 -0.61 1.31 30.69
N THR A 204 -1.59 0.86 29.90
CA THR A 204 -1.54 0.90 28.44
C THR A 204 -2.77 1.63 27.91
N ILE A 205 -2.56 2.66 27.09
CA ILE A 205 -3.65 3.42 26.47
C ILE A 205 -3.69 3.05 25.00
N LEU A 206 -4.79 2.44 24.57
CA LEU A 206 -4.99 1.99 23.19
C LEU A 206 -5.72 3.07 22.39
N VAL A 207 -5.13 3.44 21.25
CA VAL A 207 -5.64 4.45 20.33
C VAL A 207 -5.38 4.00 18.88
N HIS A 208 -5.97 4.72 17.92
CA HIS A 208 -5.70 4.55 16.49
C HIS A 208 -5.93 3.12 15.94
N GLY A 209 -7.00 2.48 16.38
CA GLY A 209 -7.49 1.22 15.82
C GLY A 209 -9.01 1.17 15.81
N ASP A 210 -9.57 0.22 15.06
CA ASP A 210 -11.00 -0.05 15.11
C ASP A 210 -11.40 -0.47 16.53
N GLU A 211 -12.49 0.08 17.05
CA GLU A 211 -12.89 -0.08 18.45
C GLU A 211 -12.95 -1.57 18.87
N GLN A 212 -13.56 -2.41 18.03
CA GLN A 212 -13.68 -3.84 18.29
C GLN A 212 -12.32 -4.56 18.25
N VAL A 213 -11.41 -4.12 17.38
CA VAL A 213 -10.03 -4.65 17.31
C VAL A 213 -9.26 -4.26 18.56
N MET A 214 -9.35 -3.00 19.00
CA MET A 214 -8.72 -2.53 20.23
C MET A 214 -9.27 -3.26 21.46
N ARG A 215 -10.60 -3.46 21.55
CA ARG A 215 -11.23 -4.25 22.64
C ARG A 215 -10.71 -5.68 22.67
N THR A 216 -10.59 -6.31 21.51
CA THR A 216 -10.03 -7.67 21.39
C THR A 216 -8.56 -7.71 21.81
N PHE A 217 -7.77 -6.72 21.41
CA PHE A 217 -6.37 -6.60 21.77
C PHE A 217 -6.19 -6.34 23.27
N ALA A 218 -7.00 -5.48 23.88
CA ALA A 218 -6.99 -5.17 25.30
C ALA A 218 -7.17 -6.44 26.16
N GLY A 219 -8.08 -7.34 25.76
CA GLY A 219 -8.29 -8.62 26.44
C GLY A 219 -7.10 -9.57 26.37
N ARG A 220 -6.10 -9.32 25.50
CA ARG A 220 -4.87 -10.11 25.41
C ARG A 220 -3.69 -9.48 26.18
N LEU A 221 -3.86 -8.28 26.74
CA LEU A 221 -2.79 -7.63 27.50
C LEU A 221 -2.67 -8.27 28.90
N PRO A 222 -1.49 -8.81 29.27
CA PRO A 222 -1.33 -9.50 30.54
C PRO A 222 -1.25 -8.52 31.72
N GLY A 223 -2.17 -8.64 32.67
CA GLY A 223 -2.10 -8.04 34.00
C GLY A 223 -2.07 -6.50 34.06
N ALA A 224 -2.36 -5.82 32.94
CA ALA A 224 -2.23 -4.38 32.81
C ALA A 224 -3.60 -3.70 32.78
N ARG A 225 -3.69 -2.51 33.40
CA ARG A 225 -4.80 -1.60 33.15
C ARG A 225 -4.71 -1.11 31.70
N ALA A 226 -5.72 -1.44 30.90
CA ALA A 226 -5.85 -0.99 29.52
C ALA A 226 -7.01 0.00 29.40
N ASP A 227 -6.72 1.23 28.93
CA ASP A 227 -7.73 2.26 28.69
C ASP A 227 -7.90 2.47 27.18
N MET A 228 -9.13 2.76 26.75
CA MET A 228 -9.50 3.05 25.37
C MET A 228 -10.32 4.35 25.33
N PRO A 229 -9.67 5.52 25.50
CA PRO A 229 -10.37 6.79 25.51
C PRO A 229 -11.01 7.08 24.14
N GLY A 230 -12.22 7.64 24.17
CA GLY A 230 -12.87 8.21 23.02
C GLY A 230 -12.33 9.60 22.68
N PRO A 231 -12.67 10.15 21.50
CA PRO A 231 -12.36 11.53 21.16
C PRO A 231 -12.93 12.51 22.20
N GLY A 232 -12.07 13.31 22.81
CA GLY A 232 -12.45 14.31 23.82
C GLY A 232 -12.35 13.83 25.28
N ASP A 233 -12.08 12.55 25.52
CA ASP A 233 -11.86 12.04 26.87
C ASP A 233 -10.53 12.55 27.45
N ALA A 234 -10.53 12.89 28.73
CA ALA A 234 -9.34 13.23 29.49
C ALA A 234 -8.88 12.06 30.35
N LEU A 235 -7.58 11.81 30.38
CA LEU A 235 -6.96 10.81 31.25
C LEU A 235 -5.91 11.49 32.13
N GLU A 236 -6.00 11.29 33.44
CA GLU A 236 -4.91 11.61 34.35
C GLU A 236 -3.81 10.55 34.21
N LEU A 237 -2.56 10.98 34.09
CA LEU A 237 -1.39 10.12 33.86
C LEU A 237 -0.61 9.85 35.15
#